data_AF-F0XYV6-F1
#
_entry.id   AF-F0XYV6-F1
#
_cell.length_a   1.000
_cell.length_b   1.000
_cell.length_c   1.000
_cell.angle_alpha   90.00
_cell.angle_beta   90.00
_cell.angle_gamma   90.00
#
_symmetry.space_group_name_H-M   'P 1'
#
loop_
_entity.id
_entity.type
_entity.pdbx_description
1 polymer ?
#
loop_
_entity_poly.entity_id
_entity_poly.type
_entity_poly.pdbx_seq_one_letter_code
_entity_poly.pdbx_strand_id
1 'polypeptide(L)'
;GGFCRVARLVEHVVPLNSKTRPKKLTFACGDGSRRSFLLKGAEDVHLDERVMQLLTTIREAVALAAKGGFAPHVSTYAVLPLSRSSGLIEWVPQTRPLIDLYRDATWSRGLTSAIAERQAKLTKNGEEPEKPEASSKRDAPRDMVERELARWSEGGDDWCARRRTYAARLGGSCVANYALGLGDRHLENVLLDVRDGSVVDVDWGVCFDAGTRLRVPEAVPFRLTPALRFPLGPAGCAAGPFAAAARKTARALGGPAGAAVLELLEVVANDARVEWRATLGHGK
;
A
#
# COMPACT_ATOMS: atom_id res chain seq x y z
N GLY A 1 6.46 -26.48 1.82
CA GLY A 1 6.52 -25.99 0.43
C GLY A 1 7.96 -26.12 -0.06
N GLY A 2 8.17 -26.69 -1.23
CA GLY A 2 9.52 -26.90 -1.78
C GLY A 2 10.21 -25.59 -2.15
N PHE A 3 11.53 -25.55 -2.00
CA PHE A 3 12.34 -24.43 -2.47
C PHE A 3 12.30 -24.37 -3.99
N CYS A 4 11.97 -23.20 -4.53
CA CYS A 4 12.02 -22.97 -5.96
C CYS A 4 13.42 -22.47 -6.35
N ARG A 5 14.14 -23.22 -7.20
CA ARG A 5 15.46 -22.80 -7.70
C ARG A 5 15.29 -21.76 -8.81
N VAL A 6 16.12 -20.72 -8.77
CA VAL A 6 16.25 -19.78 -9.88
C VAL A 6 16.92 -20.50 -11.05
N ALA A 7 16.26 -20.55 -12.20
CA ALA A 7 16.79 -21.17 -13.41
C ALA A 7 17.63 -20.17 -14.22
N ARG A 8 17.14 -18.94 -14.40
CA ARG A 8 17.86 -17.86 -15.10
C ARG A 8 17.30 -16.48 -14.81
N LEU A 9 18.12 -15.44 -15.02
CA LEU A 9 17.65 -14.06 -15.15
C LEU A 9 17.04 -13.87 -16.55
N VAL A 10 15.83 -13.33 -16.63
CA VAL A 10 15.03 -13.25 -17.86
C VAL A 10 14.99 -11.82 -18.42
N GLU A 11 14.79 -10.83 -17.55
CA GLU A 11 14.68 -9.43 -17.94
C GLU A 11 15.44 -8.53 -16.96
N HIS A 12 16.06 -7.50 -17.52
CA HIS A 12 16.70 -6.40 -16.81
C HIS A 12 16.24 -5.10 -17.50
N VAL A 13 15.97 -4.07 -16.69
CA VAL A 13 15.73 -2.66 -17.08
C VAL A 13 14.29 -2.26 -17.39
N VAL A 14 13.68 -1.58 -16.41
CA VAL A 14 13.10 -0.23 -16.59
C VAL A 14 13.61 0.57 -15.40
N PRO A 15 14.39 1.67 -15.57
CA PRO A 15 14.64 2.57 -14.46
C PRO A 15 13.30 3.17 -14.06
N LEU A 16 12.88 2.92 -12.83
CA LEU A 16 11.67 3.57 -12.34
C LEU A 16 11.97 5.05 -12.11
N ASN A 17 11.01 5.91 -12.46
CA ASN A 17 11.05 7.33 -12.14
C ASN A 17 10.86 7.52 -10.63
N SER A 18 11.91 7.22 -9.86
CA SER A 18 12.02 7.44 -8.42
C SER A 18 13.43 7.95 -8.10
N LYS A 19 13.58 8.58 -6.91
CA LYS A 19 14.82 9.21 -6.45
C LYS A 19 16.04 8.29 -6.53
N THR A 20 15.85 6.99 -6.29
CA THR A 20 16.94 5.99 -6.23
C THR A 20 17.15 5.21 -7.54
N ARG A 21 16.35 5.48 -8.59
CA ARG A 21 16.37 4.77 -9.89
C ARG A 21 16.57 3.25 -9.77
N PRO A 22 15.77 2.56 -8.94
CA PRO A 22 15.95 1.14 -8.69
C PRO A 22 15.67 0.31 -9.95
N LYS A 23 16.31 -0.85 -10.05
CA LYS A 23 16.25 -1.71 -11.24
C LYS A 23 15.34 -2.91 -10.99
N LYS A 24 14.35 -3.13 -11.85
CA LYS A 24 13.55 -4.36 -11.81
C LYS A 24 14.33 -5.51 -12.45
N LEU A 25 14.44 -6.62 -11.71
CA LEU A 25 15.04 -7.89 -12.12
C LEU A 25 13.95 -8.95 -12.16
N THR A 26 13.83 -9.69 -13.27
CA THR A 26 12.87 -10.80 -13.38
C THR A 26 13.62 -12.12 -13.51
N PHE A 27 13.37 -13.04 -12.60
CA PHE A 27 13.94 -14.39 -12.60
C PHE A 27 12.91 -15.40 -13.09
N ALA A 28 13.32 -16.30 -13.97
CA ALA A 28 12.61 -17.54 -14.26
C ALA A 28 13.01 -18.59 -13.24
N CYS A 29 12.01 -19.26 -12.73
CA CYS A 29 12.12 -20.30 -11.74
C CYS A 29 12.06 -21.69 -12.40
N GLY A 30 12.65 -22.70 -11.77
CA GLY A 30 12.66 -24.07 -12.29
C GLY A 30 11.27 -24.72 -12.40
N ASP A 31 10.28 -24.17 -11.70
CA ASP A 31 8.86 -24.55 -11.77
C ASP A 31 8.10 -23.85 -12.91
N GLY A 32 8.78 -23.05 -13.75
CA GLY A 32 8.18 -22.28 -14.84
C GLY A 32 7.58 -20.94 -14.41
N SER A 33 7.53 -20.64 -13.11
CA SER A 33 7.07 -19.34 -12.62
C SER A 33 8.08 -18.23 -12.91
N ARG A 34 7.60 -16.97 -12.89
CA ARG A 34 8.47 -15.79 -12.95
C ARG A 34 8.33 -15.00 -11.66
N ARG A 35 9.46 -14.63 -11.06
CA ARG A 35 9.51 -13.78 -9.86
C ARG A 35 10.29 -12.52 -10.16
N SER A 36 9.68 -11.38 -9.86
CA SER A 36 10.29 -10.07 -10.06
C SER A 36 10.76 -9.51 -8.73
N PHE A 37 11.90 -8.81 -8.75
CA PHE A 37 12.46 -8.11 -7.61
C PHE A 37 12.91 -6.72 -8.03
N LEU A 38 12.82 -5.78 -7.10
CA LEU A 38 13.41 -4.48 -7.15
C LEU A 38 14.81 -4.54 -6.53
N LEU A 39 15.85 -4.31 -7.33
CA LEU A 39 17.20 -4.09 -6.83
C LEU A 39 17.33 -2.66 -6.34
N LYS A 40 17.45 -2.51 -5.02
CA LYS A 40 17.84 -1.27 -4.35
C LYS A 40 19.35 -1.27 -4.16
N GLY A 41 20.01 -0.22 -4.63
CA GLY A 41 21.45 0.00 -4.48
C GLY A 41 21.70 1.31 -3.76
N ALA A 42 22.78 1.38 -2.98
CA ALA A 42 23.10 2.46 -2.06
C ALA A 42 22.06 2.67 -0.95
N GLU A 43 21.36 1.60 -0.55
CA GLU A 43 20.33 1.62 0.49
C GLU A 43 20.43 0.33 1.31
N ASP A 44 20.34 0.45 2.63
CA ASP A 44 20.28 -0.69 3.55
C ASP A 44 18.82 -1.13 3.72
N VAL A 45 18.51 -2.38 3.39
CA VAL A 45 17.15 -2.97 3.46
C VAL A 45 16.98 -3.93 4.64
N HIS A 46 17.92 -4.01 5.59
CA HIS A 46 17.77 -4.86 6.77
C HIS A 46 16.59 -4.43 7.64
N LEU A 47 16.28 -3.13 7.70
CA LEU A 47 15.09 -2.64 8.38
C LEU A 47 13.81 -3.20 7.74
N ASP A 48 13.67 -3.06 6.41
CA ASP A 48 12.54 -3.63 5.67
C ASP A 48 12.44 -5.16 5.89
N GLU A 49 13.57 -5.88 5.89
CA GLU A 49 13.58 -7.33 6.17
C GLU A 49 12.99 -7.66 7.54
N ARG A 50 13.46 -6.98 8.60
CA ARG A 50 12.98 -7.19 9.97
C ARG A 50 11.51 -6.81 10.13
N VAL A 51 11.09 -5.74 9.48
CA VAL A 51 9.68 -5.35 9.45
C VAL A 51 8.82 -6.38 8.72
N MET A 52 9.27 -6.96 7.61
CA MET A 52 8.54 -8.03 6.92
C MET A 52 8.42 -9.30 7.77
N GLN A 53 9.40 -9.59 8.63
CA GLN A 53 9.32 -10.67 9.61
C GLN A 53 8.23 -10.39 10.65
N LEU A 54 8.24 -9.18 11.24
CA LEU A 54 7.19 -8.75 12.18
C LEU A 54 5.80 -8.82 11.57
N LEU A 55 5.61 -8.29 10.36
CA LEU A 55 4.33 -8.35 9.64
C LEU A 55 3.91 -9.78 9.32
N THR A 56 4.86 -10.69 9.06
CA THR A 56 4.56 -12.11 8.85
C THR A 56 4.02 -12.74 10.12
N THR A 57 4.63 -12.48 11.27
CA THR A 57 4.12 -12.92 12.58
C THR A 57 2.73 -12.35 12.86
N ILE A 58 2.50 -11.06 12.61
CA ILE A 58 1.18 -10.43 12.74
C ILE A 58 0.18 -11.12 11.82
N ARG A 59 0.52 -11.35 10.55
CA ARG A 59 -0.37 -11.99 9.59
C ARG A 59 -0.79 -13.39 10.04
N GLU A 60 0.16 -14.21 10.49
CA GLU A 60 -0.10 -15.58 10.94
C GLU A 60 -1.01 -15.60 12.17
N ALA A 61 -0.72 -14.73 13.14
CA ALA A 61 -1.56 -14.54 14.32
C ALA A 61 -2.99 -14.15 14.00
N VAL A 62 -3.14 -13.17 13.10
CA VAL A 62 -4.44 -12.68 12.65
C VAL A 62 -5.19 -13.77 11.89
N ALA A 63 -4.52 -14.56 11.05
CA ALA A 63 -5.12 -15.67 10.33
C ALA A 63 -5.66 -16.76 11.29
N LEU A 64 -4.92 -17.08 12.36
CA LEU A 64 -5.34 -18.02 13.40
C LEU A 64 -6.56 -17.49 14.18
N ALA A 65 -6.60 -16.20 14.48
CA ALA A 65 -7.70 -15.53 15.17
C ALA A 65 -8.94 -15.31 14.27
N ALA A 66 -8.79 -15.39 12.94
CA ALA A 66 -9.82 -15.04 11.98
C ALA A 66 -10.84 -16.15 11.67
N LYS A 67 -10.95 -17.21 12.48
CA LYS A 67 -11.94 -18.29 12.28
C LYS A 67 -13.37 -17.72 12.15
N GLY A 68 -13.95 -17.82 10.95
CA GLY A 68 -15.30 -17.36 10.62
C GLY A 68 -15.42 -15.86 10.32
N GLY A 69 -16.13 -15.51 9.23
CA GLY A 69 -16.44 -14.12 8.84
C GLY A 69 -15.35 -13.41 8.03
N PHE A 70 -15.28 -12.08 8.13
CA PHE A 70 -14.30 -11.27 7.39
C PHE A 70 -12.89 -11.53 7.90
N ALA A 71 -12.04 -12.13 7.05
CA ALA A 71 -10.65 -12.42 7.35
C ALA A 71 -9.80 -11.16 7.13
N PRO A 72 -9.17 -10.61 8.17
CA PRO A 72 -8.22 -9.52 7.98
C PRO A 72 -7.01 -10.06 7.20
N HIS A 73 -6.34 -9.17 6.48
CA HIS A 73 -5.13 -9.49 5.75
C HIS A 73 -4.10 -8.42 6.04
N VAL A 74 -2.85 -8.86 6.21
CA VAL A 74 -1.69 -8.00 6.29
C VAL A 74 -0.76 -8.45 5.16
N SER A 75 -0.53 -7.56 4.20
CA SER A 75 0.33 -7.87 3.06
C SER A 75 1.78 -7.93 3.50
N THR A 76 2.52 -8.93 3.02
CA THR A 76 3.98 -8.97 3.14
C THR A 76 4.58 -9.36 1.80
N TYR A 77 5.86 -9.08 1.65
CA TYR A 77 6.65 -9.42 0.48
C TYR A 77 8.05 -9.78 0.92
N ALA A 78 8.79 -10.52 0.09
CA ALA A 78 10.15 -10.92 0.42
C ALA A 78 11.12 -9.73 0.33
N VAL A 79 12.03 -9.64 1.30
CA VAL A 79 13.16 -8.70 1.29
C VAL A 79 14.42 -9.52 1.54
N LEU A 80 15.44 -9.33 0.70
CA LEU A 80 16.68 -10.08 0.72
C LEU A 80 17.84 -9.07 0.76
N PRO A 81 18.35 -8.73 1.95
CA PRO A 81 19.58 -7.95 2.07
C PRO A 81 20.74 -8.70 1.42
N LEU A 82 21.47 -8.04 0.51
CA LEU A 82 22.66 -8.61 -0.14
C LEU A 82 23.94 -8.06 0.48
N SER A 83 23.92 -6.82 0.97
CA SER A 83 25.00 -6.16 1.70
C SER A 83 24.42 -5.05 2.59
N ARG A 84 25.27 -4.25 3.24
CA ARG A 84 24.86 -3.04 3.98
C ARG A 84 24.41 -1.87 3.09
N SER A 85 24.51 -2.01 1.76
CA SER A 85 24.14 -0.95 0.82
C SER A 85 23.43 -1.48 -0.41
N SER A 86 22.94 -2.72 -0.36
CA SER A 86 22.17 -3.30 -1.46
C SER A 86 21.28 -4.44 -1.00
N GLY A 87 20.15 -4.59 -1.69
CA GLY A 87 19.23 -5.68 -1.45
C GLY A 87 18.17 -5.81 -2.54
N LEU A 88 17.43 -6.90 -2.46
CA LEU A 88 16.30 -7.18 -3.34
C LEU A 88 15.00 -7.09 -2.54
N ILE A 89 14.02 -6.37 -3.08
CA ILE A 89 12.65 -6.35 -2.56
C ILE A 89 11.75 -7.01 -3.59
N GLU A 90 10.91 -7.96 -3.18
CA GLU A 90 9.97 -8.61 -4.09
C GLU A 90 9.04 -7.58 -4.73
N TRP A 91 8.92 -7.70 -6.05
CA TRP A 91 7.95 -6.93 -6.81
C TRP A 91 6.60 -7.61 -6.72
N VAL A 92 5.68 -7.02 -5.96
CA VAL A 92 4.32 -7.54 -5.82
C VAL A 92 3.58 -7.34 -7.15
N PRO A 93 3.21 -8.42 -7.86
CA PRO A 93 2.59 -8.32 -9.19
C PRO A 93 1.17 -7.75 -9.08
N GLN A 94 0.70 -7.12 -10.16
CA GLN A 94 -0.66 -6.57 -10.26
C GLN A 94 -1.00 -5.61 -9.11
N THR A 95 -0.03 -4.76 -8.75
CA THR A 95 -0.24 -3.67 -7.82
C THR A 95 -0.17 -2.34 -8.55
N ARG A 96 -0.97 -1.37 -8.11
CA ARG A 96 -1.00 0.00 -8.64
C ARG A 96 -0.81 1.00 -7.51
N PRO A 97 0.23 1.85 -7.54
CA PRO A 97 0.37 2.96 -6.61
C PRO A 97 -0.87 3.87 -6.63
N LEU A 98 -1.29 4.39 -5.47
CA LEU A 98 -2.42 5.31 -5.41
C LEU A 98 -2.20 6.59 -6.24
N ILE A 99 -0.95 6.99 -6.48
CA ILE A 99 -0.64 8.14 -7.34
C ILE A 99 -1.09 7.92 -8.78
N ASP A 100 -1.02 6.69 -9.28
CA ASP A 100 -1.44 6.37 -10.64
C ASP A 100 -2.96 6.36 -10.75
N LEU A 101 -3.65 5.84 -9.73
CA LEU A 101 -5.12 5.94 -9.65
C LEU A 101 -5.59 7.40 -9.58
N TYR A 102 -4.87 8.24 -8.83
CA TYR A 102 -5.14 9.68 -8.75
C TYR A 102 -4.95 10.37 -10.11
N ARG A 103 -3.84 10.08 -10.82
CA ARG A 103 -3.57 10.62 -12.16
C ARG A 103 -4.65 10.21 -13.15
N ASP A 104 -5.03 8.94 -13.20
CA ASP A 104 -6.07 8.44 -14.09
C ASP A 104 -7.42 9.09 -13.81
N ALA A 105 -7.79 9.23 -12.53
CA ALA A 105 -9.06 9.80 -12.13
C ALA A 105 -9.14 11.31 -12.40
N THR A 106 -8.05 12.05 -12.17
CA THR A 106 -7.97 13.49 -12.48
C THR A 106 -7.96 13.75 -13.98
N TRP A 107 -7.23 12.95 -14.76
CA TRP A 107 -7.25 13.00 -16.22
C TRP A 107 -8.66 12.76 -16.77
N SER A 108 -9.32 11.70 -16.31
CA SER A 108 -10.69 11.36 -16.73
C SER A 108 -11.68 12.50 -16.44
N ARG A 109 -11.60 13.10 -15.24
CA ARG A 109 -12.44 14.26 -14.89
C ARG A 109 -12.15 15.49 -15.74
N GLY A 110 -10.89 15.75 -16.05
CA GLY A 110 -10.48 16.84 -16.95
C GLY A 110 -11.03 16.67 -18.36
N LEU A 111 -11.06 15.43 -18.87
CA LEU A 111 -11.68 15.12 -20.15
C LEU A 111 -13.20 15.29 -20.11
N THR A 112 -13.88 14.82 -19.06
CA THR A 112 -15.34 14.99 -18.90
C THR A 112 -15.72 16.45 -18.82
N SER A 113 -14.98 17.28 -18.05
CA SER A 113 -15.24 18.72 -18.00
C SER A 113 -15.03 19.39 -19.35
N ALA A 114 -13.98 19.02 -20.09
CA ALA A 114 -13.73 19.58 -21.42
C ALA A 114 -14.80 19.19 -22.45
N ILE A 115 -15.32 17.96 -22.39
CA ILE A 115 -16.43 17.51 -23.26
C ILE A 115 -17.71 18.26 -22.88
N ALA A 116 -18.03 18.38 -21.59
CA ALA A 116 -19.21 19.10 -21.12
C ALA A 116 -19.17 20.59 -21.51
N GLU A 117 -18.01 21.24 -21.36
CA GLU A 117 -17.79 22.62 -21.82
C GLU A 117 -17.97 22.75 -23.34
N ARG A 118 -17.45 21.80 -24.13
CA ARG A 118 -17.60 21.80 -25.58
C ARG A 118 -19.04 21.59 -26.02
N GLN A 119 -19.78 20.70 -25.35
CA GLN A 119 -21.22 20.50 -25.57
C GLN A 119 -22.06 21.70 -25.14
N ALA A 120 -21.70 22.37 -24.05
CA ALA A 120 -22.34 23.62 -23.62
C ALA A 120 -22.11 24.76 -24.62
N LYS A 121 -20.90 24.87 -25.19
CA LYS A 121 -20.57 25.84 -26.26
C LYS A 121 -21.30 25.54 -27.58
N LEU A 122 -21.61 24.28 -27.87
CA LEU A 122 -22.37 23.87 -29.04
C LEU A 122 -23.88 24.09 -28.88
N THR A 123 -24.38 24.17 -27.64
CA THR A 123 -25.82 24.35 -27.34
C THR A 123 -26.19 25.80 -27.05
N LYS A 124 -25.22 26.68 -26.78
CA LYS A 124 -25.43 28.14 -26.65
C LYS A 124 -24.76 28.88 -27.81
N ASN A 125 -25.56 29.55 -28.64
CA ASN A 125 -25.07 30.52 -29.61
C ASN A 125 -24.54 31.76 -28.88
N GLY A 126 -23.23 31.83 -28.64
CA GLY A 126 -22.51 33.12 -28.62
C GLY A 126 -22.26 33.83 -27.29
N GLU A 127 -22.24 33.16 -26.14
CA GLU A 127 -21.65 33.74 -24.92
C GLU A 127 -20.39 32.95 -24.52
N GLU A 128 -19.23 33.62 -24.50
CA GLU A 128 -17.98 33.06 -24.01
C GLU A 128 -18.16 32.66 -22.54
N PRO A 129 -17.89 31.41 -22.15
CA PRO A 129 -17.89 31.05 -20.75
C PRO A 129 -16.73 31.77 -20.06
N GLU A 130 -17.03 32.48 -18.98
CA GLU A 130 -16.02 33.00 -18.05
C GLU A 130 -15.02 31.89 -17.75
N LYS A 131 -13.72 32.19 -17.91
CA LYS A 131 -12.64 31.26 -17.58
C LYS A 131 -12.87 30.73 -16.16
N PRO A 132 -13.02 29.41 -15.96
CA PRO A 132 -13.11 28.89 -14.61
C PRO A 132 -11.82 29.29 -13.88
N GLU A 133 -11.98 30.06 -12.80
CA GLU A 133 -10.89 30.54 -11.98
C GLU A 133 -9.94 29.39 -11.66
N ALA A 134 -8.70 29.54 -12.13
CA ALA A 134 -7.63 28.61 -11.85
C ALA A 134 -7.20 28.75 -10.38
N SER A 135 -7.99 28.27 -9.41
CA SER A 135 -7.54 28.05 -8.02
C SER A 135 -8.69 27.55 -7.13
N SER A 136 -8.94 26.26 -7.13
CA SER A 136 -9.26 25.57 -5.89
C SER A 136 -8.52 24.25 -5.90
N LYS A 137 -7.88 23.89 -4.78
CA LYS A 137 -7.22 22.60 -4.61
C LYS A 137 -8.26 21.53 -4.92
N ARG A 138 -8.24 20.96 -6.13
CA ARG A 138 -9.23 19.93 -6.51
C ARG A 138 -8.98 18.75 -5.59
N ASP A 139 -9.94 18.49 -4.70
CA ASP A 139 -9.87 17.34 -3.82
C ASP A 139 -9.66 16.07 -4.64
N ALA A 140 -8.80 15.19 -4.11
CA ALA A 140 -8.52 13.92 -4.76
C ALA A 140 -9.83 13.18 -5.05
N PRO A 141 -10.00 12.60 -6.26
CA PRO A 141 -11.18 11.84 -6.60
C PRO A 141 -11.47 10.74 -5.58
N ARG A 142 -12.50 10.94 -4.75
CA ARG A 142 -12.88 9.99 -3.69
C ARG A 142 -13.20 8.59 -4.21
N ASP A 143 -13.62 8.49 -5.46
CA ASP A 143 -14.04 7.27 -6.12
C ASP A 143 -12.91 6.56 -6.87
N MET A 144 -11.66 7.05 -6.83
CA MET A 144 -10.56 6.46 -7.61
C MET A 144 -10.32 4.98 -7.28
N VAL A 145 -10.39 4.60 -6.00
CA VAL A 145 -10.21 3.21 -5.57
C VAL A 145 -11.45 2.38 -5.90
N GLU A 146 -12.66 2.93 -5.71
CA GLU A 146 -13.90 2.21 -6.04
C GLU A 146 -14.01 1.89 -7.53
N ARG A 147 -13.64 2.85 -8.40
CA ARG A 147 -13.59 2.65 -9.85
C ARG A 147 -12.60 1.55 -10.22
N GLU A 148 -11.43 1.50 -9.58
CA GLU A 148 -10.46 0.45 -9.85
C GLU A 148 -11.00 -0.92 -9.43
N LEU A 149 -11.60 -1.03 -8.23
CA LEU A 149 -12.26 -2.27 -7.81
C LEU A 149 -13.35 -2.70 -8.80
N ALA A 150 -14.15 -1.76 -9.31
CA ALA A 150 -15.20 -2.04 -10.30
C ALA A 150 -14.64 -2.49 -11.66
N ARG A 151 -13.53 -1.91 -12.15
CA ARG A 151 -12.88 -2.33 -13.40
C ARG A 151 -12.43 -3.79 -13.38
N TRP A 152 -12.06 -4.28 -12.20
CA TRP A 152 -11.61 -5.65 -11.98
C TRP A 152 -12.74 -6.60 -11.56
N SER A 153 -13.99 -6.14 -11.60
CA SER A 153 -15.16 -6.94 -11.26
C SER A 153 -15.86 -7.45 -12.53
N GLU A 154 -16.28 -8.71 -12.54
CA GLU A 154 -17.01 -9.29 -13.69
C GLU A 154 -18.51 -8.92 -13.70
N GLY A 155 -19.02 -8.39 -12.57
CA GLY A 155 -20.41 -7.98 -12.42
C GLY A 155 -20.72 -7.41 -11.03
N GLY A 156 -21.99 -7.14 -10.76
CA GLY A 156 -22.43 -6.49 -9.50
C GLY A 156 -22.13 -7.32 -8.24
N ASP A 157 -22.31 -8.64 -8.30
CA ASP A 157 -22.05 -9.53 -7.16
C ASP A 157 -20.56 -9.65 -6.84
N ASP A 158 -19.73 -9.80 -7.87
CA ASP A 158 -18.26 -9.81 -7.72
C ASP A 158 -17.76 -8.46 -7.19
N TRP A 159 -18.30 -7.35 -7.70
CA TRP A 159 -17.99 -6.02 -7.18
C TRP A 159 -18.36 -5.88 -5.69
N CYS A 160 -19.54 -6.35 -5.29
CA CYS A 160 -19.96 -6.37 -3.89
C CYS A 160 -19.05 -7.26 -3.03
N ALA A 161 -18.59 -8.40 -3.55
CA ALA A 161 -17.65 -9.28 -2.86
C ALA A 161 -16.27 -8.62 -2.72
N ARG A 162 -15.71 -8.06 -3.79
CA ARG A 162 -14.44 -7.31 -3.82
C ARG A 162 -14.45 -6.14 -2.86
N ARG A 163 -15.53 -5.36 -2.78
CA ARG A 163 -15.65 -4.27 -1.80
C ARG A 163 -15.63 -4.77 -0.36
N ARG A 164 -16.31 -5.86 -0.05
CA ARG A 164 -16.29 -6.47 1.29
C ARG A 164 -14.89 -6.97 1.66
N THR A 165 -14.21 -7.61 0.71
CA THR A 165 -12.83 -8.07 0.88
C THR A 165 -11.88 -6.90 1.06
N TYR A 166 -11.93 -5.89 0.19
CA TYR A 166 -11.15 -4.65 0.32
C TYR A 166 -11.32 -4.03 1.70
N ALA A 167 -12.57 -3.86 2.16
CA ALA A 167 -12.86 -3.26 3.46
C ALA A 167 -12.24 -4.06 4.62
N ALA A 168 -12.37 -5.39 4.60
CA ALA A 168 -11.77 -6.27 5.62
C ALA A 168 -10.24 -6.21 5.61
N ARG A 169 -9.63 -6.25 4.43
CA ARG A 169 -8.17 -6.20 4.28
C ARG A 169 -7.59 -4.85 4.68
N LEU A 170 -8.23 -3.76 4.28
CA LEU A 170 -7.86 -2.41 4.71
C LEU A 170 -7.92 -2.28 6.24
N GLY A 171 -8.97 -2.81 6.88
CA GLY A 171 -9.10 -2.79 8.33
C GLY A 171 -7.96 -3.54 9.04
N GLY A 172 -7.54 -4.69 8.50
CA GLY A 172 -6.39 -5.44 9.01
C GLY A 172 -5.07 -4.69 8.85
N SER A 173 -4.82 -4.16 7.64
CA SER A 173 -3.61 -3.39 7.34
C SER A 173 -3.49 -2.12 8.18
N CYS A 174 -4.57 -1.33 8.34
CA CYS A 174 -4.52 -0.10 9.15
C CYS A 174 -4.10 -0.37 10.61
N VAL A 175 -4.58 -1.46 11.22
CA VAL A 175 -4.20 -1.80 12.59
C VAL A 175 -2.76 -2.29 12.67
N ALA A 176 -2.29 -3.07 11.69
CA ALA A 176 -0.89 -3.50 11.64
C ALA A 176 0.07 -2.30 11.45
N ASN A 177 -0.27 -1.37 10.56
CA ASN A 177 0.50 -0.15 10.31
C ASN A 177 0.56 0.74 11.55
N TYR A 178 -0.56 0.86 12.29
CA TYR A 178 -0.59 1.56 13.57
C TYR A 178 0.33 0.90 14.60
N ALA A 179 0.25 -0.43 14.75
CA ALA A 179 1.04 -1.17 15.73
C ALA A 179 2.56 -1.04 15.48
N LEU A 180 2.97 -0.87 14.21
CA LEU A 180 4.36 -0.67 13.83
C LEU A 180 4.75 0.80 13.65
N GLY A 181 3.84 1.75 13.92
CA GLY A 181 4.12 3.20 13.81
C GLY A 181 4.60 3.63 12.43
N LEU A 182 3.99 3.10 11.36
CA LEU A 182 4.38 3.37 9.97
C LEU A 182 4.04 4.80 9.55
N GLY A 183 5.05 5.57 9.14
CA GLY A 183 4.92 6.94 8.63
C GLY A 183 5.30 7.08 7.15
N ASP A 184 5.37 8.32 6.66
CA ASP A 184 5.67 8.69 5.26
C ASP A 184 4.80 7.94 4.22
N ARG A 185 3.51 7.82 4.55
CA ARG A 185 2.52 7.17 3.67
C ARG A 185 2.11 8.13 2.57
N HIS A 186 2.97 8.50 1.65
CA HIS A 186 2.58 9.26 0.45
C HIS A 186 1.95 8.34 -0.63
N LEU A 187 1.36 8.93 -1.69
CA LEU A 187 0.58 8.16 -2.69
C LEU A 187 1.41 7.16 -3.51
N GLU A 188 2.74 7.28 -3.52
CA GLU A 188 3.66 6.30 -4.13
C GLU A 188 3.94 5.09 -3.23
N ASN A 189 3.81 5.21 -1.90
CA ASN A 189 4.13 4.16 -0.92
C ASN A 189 2.93 3.30 -0.53
N VAL A 190 1.75 3.65 -1.04
CA VAL A 190 0.51 2.90 -0.82
C VAL A 190 0.04 2.36 -2.15
N LEU A 191 0.01 1.03 -2.27
CA LEU A 191 -0.32 0.32 -3.49
C LEU A 191 -1.63 -0.45 -3.30
N LEU A 192 -2.45 -0.51 -4.34
CA LEU A 192 -3.63 -1.36 -4.41
C LEU A 192 -3.29 -2.62 -5.22
N ASP A 193 -3.40 -3.80 -4.63
CA ASP A 193 -3.43 -5.05 -5.39
C ASP A 193 -4.80 -5.17 -6.07
N VAL A 194 -4.81 -5.06 -7.39
CA VAL A 194 -6.07 -5.00 -8.15
C VAL A 194 -6.72 -6.39 -8.29
N ARG A 195 -5.97 -7.46 -8.06
CA ARG A 195 -6.51 -8.82 -8.12
C ARG A 195 -7.48 -9.08 -6.99
N ASP A 196 -7.15 -8.57 -5.81
CA ASP A 196 -7.81 -9.00 -4.58
C ASP A 196 -8.25 -7.82 -3.67
N GLY A 197 -7.86 -6.60 -4.00
CA GLY A 197 -8.24 -5.39 -3.28
C GLY A 197 -7.46 -5.21 -1.96
N SER A 198 -6.36 -5.91 -1.75
CA SER A 198 -5.46 -5.62 -0.63
C SER A 198 -4.74 -4.28 -0.83
N VAL A 199 -4.45 -3.60 0.27
CA VAL A 199 -3.55 -2.43 0.28
C VAL A 199 -2.19 -2.92 0.73
N VAL A 200 -1.18 -2.70 -0.11
CA VAL A 200 0.21 -3.07 0.11
C VAL A 200 1.00 -1.81 0.41
N ASP A 201 1.51 -1.71 1.63
CA ASP A 201 2.38 -0.62 2.06
C ASP A 201 3.84 -0.99 1.80
N VAL A 202 4.55 -0.14 1.08
CA VAL A 202 5.97 -0.32 0.75
C VAL A 202 6.83 0.79 1.37
N ASP A 203 8.14 0.62 1.35
CA ASP A 203 9.11 1.58 1.90
C ASP A 203 8.92 1.79 3.40
N TRP A 204 9.51 0.90 4.21
CA TRP A 204 9.37 0.94 5.67
C TRP A 204 10.49 1.76 6.34
N GLY A 205 11.15 2.64 5.59
CA GLY A 205 12.20 3.51 6.11
C GLY A 205 11.74 4.43 7.25
N VAL A 206 10.45 4.79 7.29
CA VAL A 206 9.84 5.56 8.39
C VAL A 206 8.85 4.67 9.14
N CYS A 207 9.30 4.02 10.21
CA CYS A 207 8.49 3.18 11.08
C CYS A 207 8.80 3.44 12.56
N PHE A 208 8.07 2.79 13.47
CA PHE A 208 8.16 2.94 14.92
C PHE A 208 8.02 4.40 15.38
N ASP A 209 7.01 5.08 14.83
CA ASP A 209 6.64 6.46 15.10
C ASP A 209 7.70 7.50 14.72
N ALA A 210 8.72 7.11 13.93
CA ALA A 210 9.71 8.04 13.42
C ALA A 210 9.09 9.19 12.59
N GLY A 211 7.90 8.97 12.01
CA GLY A 211 7.11 10.00 11.32
C GLY A 211 6.76 11.21 12.19
N THR A 212 6.68 11.05 13.51
CA THR A 212 6.44 12.14 14.47
C THR A 212 7.64 13.08 14.61
N ARG A 213 8.83 12.65 14.17
CA ARG A 213 10.10 13.40 14.27
C ARG A 213 10.51 14.04 12.94
N LEU A 214 9.70 13.88 11.89
CA LEU A 214 9.92 14.56 10.61
C LEU A 214 9.79 16.08 10.79
N ARG A 215 10.38 16.84 9.85
CA ARG A 215 10.29 18.32 9.83
C ARG A 215 8.85 18.82 9.94
N VAL A 216 7.91 18.12 9.31
CA VAL A 216 6.47 18.28 9.53
C VAL A 216 5.99 16.98 10.18
N PRO A 217 5.76 16.97 11.51
CA PRO A 217 5.34 15.77 12.21
C PRO A 217 4.05 15.19 11.66
N GLU A 218 4.03 13.88 11.45
CA GLU A 218 2.80 13.15 11.14
C GLU A 218 1.97 12.97 12.42
N ALA A 219 0.82 13.66 12.48
CA ALA A 219 -0.09 13.58 13.62
C ALA A 219 -1.14 12.45 13.49
N VAL A 220 -1.29 11.88 12.30
CA VAL A 220 -2.29 10.83 12.03
C VAL A 220 -1.66 9.44 12.18
N PRO A 221 -2.34 8.47 12.82
CA PRO A 221 -1.78 7.15 13.13
C PRO A 221 -1.58 6.25 11.90
N PHE A 222 -2.35 6.49 10.83
CA PHE A 222 -2.24 5.79 9.55
C PHE A 222 -3.02 6.57 8.49
N ARG A 223 -2.72 6.30 7.21
CA ARG A 223 -3.44 6.93 6.09
C ARG A 223 -4.83 6.30 5.90
N LEU A 224 -5.89 7.05 6.17
CA LEU A 224 -7.28 6.68 5.83
C LEU A 224 -8.05 7.85 5.21
N THR A 225 -7.55 8.32 4.07
CA THR A 225 -8.14 9.44 3.31
C THR A 225 -9.56 9.15 2.79
N PRO A 226 -10.32 10.18 2.37
CA PRO A 226 -11.63 9.99 1.74
C PRO A 226 -11.64 8.97 0.59
N ALA A 227 -10.57 8.90 -0.22
CA ALA A 227 -10.48 7.95 -1.32
C ALA A 227 -10.37 6.48 -0.88
N LEU A 228 -9.74 6.21 0.28
CA LEU A 228 -9.69 4.87 0.87
C LEU A 228 -10.96 4.55 1.68
N ARG A 229 -11.65 5.57 2.20
CA ARG A 229 -12.92 5.39 2.93
C ARG A 229 -14.12 5.18 2.03
N PHE A 230 -14.12 5.77 0.84
CA PHE A 230 -15.28 5.73 -0.06
C PHE A 230 -15.74 4.30 -0.43
N PRO A 231 -14.84 3.35 -0.77
CA PRO A 231 -15.26 1.98 -1.09
C PRO A 231 -15.84 1.20 0.11
N LEU A 232 -15.63 1.68 1.35
CA LEU A 232 -16.24 1.08 2.55
C LEU A 232 -17.76 1.24 2.58
N GLY A 233 -18.29 2.18 1.79
CA GLY A 233 -19.73 2.42 1.67
C GLY A 233 -20.34 2.97 2.97
N PRO A 234 -21.67 2.87 3.11
CA PRO A 234 -22.41 3.48 4.22
C PRO A 234 -22.00 2.98 5.61
N ALA A 235 -21.58 1.72 5.73
CA ALA A 235 -21.08 1.16 6.99
C ALA A 235 -19.77 1.84 7.45
N GLY A 236 -18.99 2.35 6.50
CA GLY A 236 -17.78 3.11 6.74
C GLY A 236 -16.80 2.36 7.64
N CYS A 237 -16.23 3.10 8.59
CA CYS A 237 -15.24 2.58 9.54
C CYS A 237 -15.85 2.14 10.87
N ALA A 238 -17.11 2.51 11.14
CA ALA A 238 -17.77 2.25 12.42
C ALA A 238 -18.39 0.85 12.48
N ALA A 239 -18.82 0.32 11.33
CA ALA A 239 -19.46 -0.98 11.22
C ALA A 239 -18.97 -1.76 9.99
N GLY A 240 -19.47 -2.98 9.84
CA GLY A 240 -19.21 -3.80 8.65
C GLY A 240 -17.80 -4.42 8.60
N PRO A 241 -17.36 -4.84 7.40
CA PRO A 241 -16.15 -5.65 7.23
C PRO A 241 -14.88 -4.99 7.76
N PHE A 242 -14.72 -3.68 7.53
CA PHE A 242 -13.58 -2.90 8.02
C PHE A 242 -13.50 -2.94 9.54
N ALA A 243 -14.59 -2.53 10.22
CA ALA A 243 -14.61 -2.44 11.67
C ALA A 243 -14.48 -3.83 12.33
N ALA A 244 -15.02 -4.88 11.71
CA ALA A 244 -14.90 -6.25 12.17
C ALA A 244 -13.46 -6.76 12.05
N ALA A 245 -12.83 -6.54 10.89
CA ALA A 245 -11.46 -6.97 10.66
C ALA A 245 -10.44 -6.20 11.53
N ALA A 246 -10.58 -4.87 11.64
CA ALA A 246 -9.75 -4.05 12.52
C ALA A 246 -9.83 -4.52 13.99
N ARG A 247 -11.04 -4.78 14.50
CA ARG A 247 -11.22 -5.32 15.86
C ARG A 247 -10.59 -6.70 16.04
N LYS A 248 -10.71 -7.59 15.06
CA LYS A 248 -10.06 -8.91 15.09
C LYS A 248 -8.54 -8.78 15.13
N THR A 249 -7.96 -7.94 14.28
CA THR A 249 -6.51 -7.69 14.27
C THR A 249 -6.04 -7.10 15.59
N ALA A 250 -6.74 -6.09 16.13
CA ALA A 250 -6.39 -5.49 17.41
C ALA A 250 -6.47 -6.50 18.57
N ARG A 251 -7.50 -7.36 18.60
CA ARG A 251 -7.61 -8.44 19.59
C ARG A 251 -6.50 -9.47 19.47
N ALA A 252 -6.12 -9.85 18.25
CA ALA A 252 -5.00 -10.78 18.02
C ALA A 252 -3.69 -10.20 18.56
N LEU A 253 -3.43 -8.91 18.29
CA LEU A 253 -2.27 -8.18 18.82
C LEU A 253 -2.34 -7.95 20.34
N GLY A 254 -3.53 -7.95 20.94
CA GLY A 254 -3.68 -7.89 22.40
C GLY A 254 -3.46 -9.23 23.12
N GLY A 255 -3.25 -10.32 22.38
CA GLY A 255 -3.08 -11.67 22.92
C GLY A 255 -1.64 -12.20 22.83
N PRO A 256 -1.45 -13.54 22.87
CA PRO A 256 -0.13 -14.18 22.81
C PRO A 256 0.70 -13.81 21.58
N ALA A 257 0.03 -13.52 20.46
CA ALA A 257 0.70 -13.07 19.26
C ALA A 257 1.33 -11.68 19.39
N GLY A 258 0.69 -10.78 20.14
CA GLY A 258 1.28 -9.49 20.47
C GLY A 258 2.56 -9.64 21.27
N ALA A 259 2.57 -10.56 22.24
CA ALA A 259 3.78 -10.87 23.02
C ALA A 259 4.92 -11.38 22.11
N ALA A 260 4.63 -12.29 21.17
CA ALA A 260 5.62 -12.75 20.20
C ALA A 260 6.14 -11.61 19.30
N VAL A 261 5.27 -10.68 18.89
CA VAL A 261 5.68 -9.48 18.14
C VAL A 261 6.58 -8.58 18.99
N LEU A 262 6.27 -8.39 20.27
CA LEU A 262 7.10 -7.61 21.21
C LEU A 262 8.49 -8.24 21.41
N GLU A 263 8.55 -9.56 21.61
CA GLU A 263 9.83 -10.28 21.71
C GLU A 263 10.68 -10.11 20.45
N LEU A 264 10.06 -10.24 19.26
CA LEU A 264 10.75 -9.99 18.00
C LEU A 264 11.20 -8.53 17.89
N LEU A 265 10.37 -7.56 18.30
CA LEU A 265 10.72 -6.14 18.29
C LEU A 265 11.95 -5.85 19.16
N GLU A 266 12.08 -6.48 20.32
CA GLU A 266 13.28 -6.35 21.16
C GLU A 266 14.53 -6.86 20.43
N VAL A 267 14.41 -7.96 19.69
CA VAL A 267 15.51 -8.46 18.85
C VAL A 267 15.82 -7.49 17.71
N VAL A 268 14.81 -6.94 17.03
CA VAL A 268 15.00 -5.96 15.95
C VAL A 268 15.69 -4.70 16.48
N ALA A 269 15.24 -4.17 17.62
CA ALA A 269 15.78 -2.97 18.26
C ALA A 269 17.28 -3.08 18.54
N ASN A 270 17.75 -4.29 18.86
CA ASN A 270 19.15 -4.59 19.17
C ASN A 270 19.94 -5.16 17.98
N ASP A 271 19.36 -5.27 16.78
CA ASP A 271 20.07 -5.79 15.60
C ASP A 271 21.08 -4.76 15.07
N ALA A 272 22.37 -5.05 15.23
CA ALA A 272 23.49 -4.22 14.76
C ALA A 272 23.57 -4.06 13.22
N ARG A 273 22.73 -4.76 12.46
CA ARG A 273 22.58 -4.58 11.01
C ARG A 273 21.54 -3.53 10.66
N VAL A 274 20.65 -3.14 11.58
CA VAL A 274 19.62 -2.15 11.33
C VAL A 274 20.16 -0.74 11.57
N GLU A 275 20.15 0.10 10.54
CA GLU A 275 20.54 1.50 10.67
C GLU A 275 19.35 2.38 11.10
N TRP A 276 19.19 2.55 12.41
CA TRP A 276 18.13 3.38 12.99
C TRP A 276 18.25 4.88 12.68
N ARG A 277 19.44 5.37 12.31
CA ARG A 277 19.62 6.78 11.92
C ARG A 277 18.88 7.11 10.63
N ALA A 278 18.68 6.12 9.76
CA ALA A 278 17.95 6.31 8.50
C ALA A 278 16.47 6.62 8.74
N THR A 279 15.89 6.18 9.87
CA THR A 279 14.46 6.38 10.16
C THR A 279 14.11 7.80 10.60
N LEU A 280 15.09 8.56 11.09
CA LEU A 280 14.87 9.93 11.59
C LEU A 280 14.67 10.96 10.47
N GLY A 281 14.75 10.55 9.21
CA GLY A 281 14.79 11.44 8.06
C GLY A 281 16.11 12.21 8.05
N HIS A 282 16.79 12.25 6.91
CA HIS A 282 17.91 13.18 6.78
C HIS A 282 17.40 14.60 7.02
N GLY A 283 17.88 15.22 8.10
CA GLY A 283 17.84 16.67 8.25
C GLY A 283 18.47 17.27 7.00
N LYS A 284 17.62 17.81 6.12
CA LYS A 284 18.01 18.84 5.18
C LYS A 284 17.77 20.19 5.83
#